data_AF-A0A0F9M5J8-F1
#
_entry.id   AF-A0A0F9M5J8-F1
#
_cell.length_a   1.000
_cell.length_b   1.000
_cell.length_c   1.000
_cell.angle_alpha   90.00
_cell.angle_beta   90.00
_cell.angle_gamma   90.00
#
_symmetry.space_group_name_H-M   'P 1'
#
loop_
_entity.id
_entity.type
_entity.pdbx_description
1 polymer ?
#
loop_
_entity_poly.entity_id
_entity_poly.type
_entity_poly.pdbx_seq_one_letter_code
_entity_poly.pdbx_strand_id
1 'polypeptide(L)'
;MLLFHFTEIHSEIKSEKDVLKIIEIQKSIIESDIMKNPKTKLLINRYFQIFDRKSTQDKILDEFIILESFYTGSNKSEISFRLSLNIAPFLGKNKENFEEIYQFIKDVYSIRSGIVHGDEWESKLKKPNIKKYFSFIEDSDFISNVAETIFLRLKEYIDETILKILNWEIEKEISFFEKATGLDFINHRFH
;
A
#
# COMPACT_ATOMS: atom_id res chain seq x y z
N MET A 1 1.81 13.81 17.69
CA MET A 1 1.34 13.84 16.28
C MET A 1 1.32 12.45 15.61
N LEU A 2 1.54 11.35 16.35
CA LEU A 2 1.47 9.95 15.85
C LEU A 2 0.13 9.25 16.21
N LEU A 3 -0.48 9.60 17.34
CA LEU A 3 -1.76 9.04 17.78
C LEU A 3 -2.98 9.56 17.00
N PHE A 4 -2.89 10.75 16.40
CA PHE A 4 -4.05 11.47 15.85
C PHE A 4 -4.33 11.19 14.37
N HIS A 5 -3.45 10.47 13.67
CA HIS A 5 -3.60 10.21 12.22
C HIS A 5 -3.79 8.72 11.91
N PHE A 6 -3.58 7.85 12.90
CA PHE A 6 -4.02 6.46 12.86
C PHE A 6 -5.52 6.30 13.20
N THR A 7 -6.17 7.36 13.70
CA THR A 7 -7.61 7.36 14.00
C THR A 7 -8.49 7.41 12.76
N GLU A 8 -7.94 7.69 11.56
CA GLU A 8 -8.66 7.54 10.28
C GLU A 8 -8.59 6.10 9.72
N ILE A 9 -8.08 5.13 10.49
CA ILE A 9 -8.37 3.70 10.27
C ILE A 9 -9.79 3.41 10.78
N HIS A 10 -10.78 3.93 10.05
CA HIS A 10 -12.19 3.62 10.28
C HIS A 10 -12.65 2.62 9.22
N SER A 11 -12.45 1.32 9.49
CA SER A 11 -13.56 0.47 9.95
C SER A 11 -13.16 -0.60 11.00
N GLU A 12 -11.89 -0.65 11.42
CA GLU A 12 -11.37 -1.76 12.23
C GLU A 12 -10.88 -1.42 13.65
N ILE A 13 -10.66 -0.13 14.00
CA ILE A 13 -10.36 0.25 15.40
C ILE A 13 -11.66 0.20 16.21
N LYS A 14 -11.88 -0.92 16.90
CA LYS A 14 -13.11 -1.16 17.68
C LYS A 14 -12.89 -0.99 19.18
N SER A 15 -11.63 -0.85 19.62
CA SER A 15 -11.27 -0.79 21.03
C SER A 15 -9.97 -0.02 21.31
N GLU A 16 -9.83 0.43 22.55
CA GLU A 16 -8.59 1.02 23.09
C GLU A 16 -7.39 0.06 22.94
N LYS A 17 -7.64 -1.25 22.95
CA LYS A 17 -6.64 -2.30 22.73
C LYS A 17 -6.06 -2.29 21.31
N ASP A 18 -6.86 -1.93 20.30
CA ASP A 18 -6.41 -1.85 18.91
C ASP A 18 -5.47 -0.67 18.71
N VAL A 19 -5.76 0.47 19.37
CA VAL A 19 -4.90 1.66 19.39
C VAL A 19 -3.56 1.35 20.06
N LEU A 20 -3.57 0.63 21.18
CA LEU A 20 -2.34 0.20 21.85
C LEU A 20 -1.50 -0.73 20.98
N LYS A 21 -2.13 -1.68 20.27
CA LYS A 21 -1.45 -2.58 19.34
C LYS A 21 -0.79 -1.83 18.19
N ILE A 22 -1.46 -0.81 17.64
CA ILE A 22 -0.91 0.09 16.64
C ILE A 22 0.32 0.83 17.17
N ILE A 23 0.23 1.40 18.37
CA ILE A 23 1.35 2.14 19.00
C ILE A 23 2.55 1.21 19.23
N GLU A 24 2.29 -0.03 19.62
CA GLU A 24 3.34 -1.04 19.85
C GLU A 24 4.02 -1.47 18.54
N ILE A 25 3.25 -1.70 17.47
CA ILE A 25 3.78 -1.95 16.13
C ILE A 25 4.62 -0.75 15.65
N GLN A 26 4.12 0.48 15.83
CA GLN A 26 4.87 1.69 15.45
C GLN A 26 6.20 1.79 16.20
N LYS A 27 6.21 1.56 17.51
CA LYS A 27 7.45 1.57 18.30
C LYS A 27 8.43 0.51 17.82
N SER A 28 7.95 -0.72 17.61
CA SER A 28 8.77 -1.81 17.08
C SER A 28 9.37 -1.48 15.70
N ILE A 29 8.60 -0.87 14.79
CA ILE A 29 9.11 -0.41 13.49
C ILE A 29 10.17 0.67 13.66
N ILE A 30 9.91 1.68 14.50
CA ILE A 30 10.83 2.79 14.75
C ILE A 30 12.15 2.31 15.36
N GLU A 31 12.07 1.34 16.27
CA GLU A 31 13.20 0.78 17.01
C GLU A 31 13.96 -0.30 16.21
N SER A 32 13.32 -0.90 15.20
CA SER A 32 13.94 -1.90 14.33
C SER A 32 14.98 -1.30 13.36
N ASP A 33 15.93 -2.14 12.95
CA ASP A 33 16.95 -1.79 11.93
C ASP A 33 16.33 -1.45 10.56
N ILE A 34 15.03 -1.70 10.37
CA ILE A 34 14.25 -1.35 9.18
C ILE A 34 14.35 0.16 8.89
N MET A 35 14.35 1.01 9.91
CA MET A 35 14.47 2.46 9.76
C MET A 35 15.89 2.96 9.42
N LYS A 36 16.91 2.11 9.54
CA LYS A 36 18.29 2.43 9.13
C LYS A 36 18.46 2.39 7.60
N ASN A 37 17.59 1.67 6.89
CA ASN A 37 17.59 1.66 5.43
C ASN A 37 16.99 2.98 4.87
N PRO A 38 17.75 3.79 4.12
CA PRO A 38 17.25 5.07 3.59
C PRO A 38 16.01 4.94 2.69
N LYS A 39 15.89 3.83 1.94
CA LYS A 39 14.71 3.57 1.12
C LYS A 39 13.48 3.32 2.00
N THR A 40 13.62 2.47 3.00
CA THR A 40 12.49 2.15 3.89
C THR A 40 12.06 3.35 4.71
N LYS A 41 13.01 4.15 5.20
CA LYS A 41 12.72 5.42 5.86
C LYS A 41 11.96 6.39 4.95
N LEU A 42 12.38 6.55 3.70
CA LEU A 42 11.68 7.38 2.73
C LEU A 42 10.25 6.87 2.51
N LEU A 43 10.07 5.55 2.38
CA LEU A 43 8.77 4.92 2.15
C LEU A 43 7.80 5.13 3.30
N ILE A 44 8.25 4.91 4.53
CA ILE A 44 7.45 5.11 5.74
C ILE A 44 7.07 6.59 5.87
N ASN A 45 8.00 7.52 5.60
CA ASN A 45 7.70 8.95 5.59
C ASN A 45 6.66 9.31 4.52
N ARG A 46 6.74 8.74 3.32
CA ARG A 46 5.74 8.95 2.25
C ARG A 46 4.38 8.41 2.64
N TYR A 47 4.35 7.22 3.25
CA TYR A 47 3.13 6.63 3.76
C TYR A 47 2.44 7.56 4.78
N PHE A 48 3.20 8.14 5.70
CA PHE A 48 2.64 9.10 6.65
C PHE A 48 2.19 10.42 6.00
N GLN A 49 2.92 10.91 5.00
CA GLN A 49 2.58 12.16 4.31
C GLN A 49 1.26 12.07 3.54
N ILE A 50 0.85 10.89 3.08
CA ILE A 50 -0.42 10.67 2.39
C ILE A 50 -1.60 11.21 3.21
N PHE A 51 -1.58 11.02 4.54
CA PHE A 51 -2.65 11.45 5.43
C PHE A 51 -2.74 12.98 5.56
N ASP A 52 -1.63 13.69 5.32
CA ASP A 52 -1.58 15.16 5.36
C ASP A 52 -1.96 15.79 4.01
N ARG A 53 -2.10 15.00 2.93
CA ARG A 53 -2.43 15.50 1.59
C ARG A 53 -3.90 15.90 1.50
N LYS A 54 -4.14 17.14 1.09
CA LYS A 54 -5.49 17.67 0.85
C LYS A 54 -6.10 17.20 -0.47
N SER A 55 -5.26 17.00 -1.49
CA SER A 55 -5.68 16.64 -2.84
C SER A 55 -5.57 15.13 -3.03
N THR A 56 -6.62 14.49 -3.55
CA THR A 56 -6.60 13.07 -3.90
C THR A 56 -5.60 12.77 -5.01
N GLN A 57 -5.33 13.73 -5.91
CA GLN A 57 -4.27 13.59 -6.89
C GLN A 57 -2.90 13.40 -6.22
N ASP A 58 -2.57 14.25 -5.24
CA ASP A 58 -1.32 14.13 -4.49
C ASP A 58 -1.25 12.81 -3.70
N LYS A 59 -2.37 12.36 -3.13
CA LYS A 59 -2.45 11.05 -2.45
C LYS A 59 -2.09 9.91 -3.42
N ILE A 60 -2.74 9.87 -4.60
CA ILE A 60 -2.46 8.86 -5.63
C ILE A 60 -0.98 8.92 -6.06
N LEU A 61 -0.40 10.12 -6.21
CA LEU A 61 1.02 10.25 -6.55
C LEU A 61 1.92 9.63 -5.48
N ASP A 62 1.69 9.94 -4.21
CA ASP A 62 2.48 9.41 -3.09
C ASP A 62 2.31 7.88 -2.96
N GLU A 63 1.12 7.33 -3.20
CA GLU A 63 0.89 5.88 -3.24
C GLU A 63 1.70 5.19 -4.35
N PHE A 64 1.71 5.75 -5.56
CA PHE A 64 2.52 5.19 -6.64
C PHE A 64 4.01 5.33 -6.37
N ILE A 65 4.47 6.37 -5.67
CA ILE A 65 5.88 6.45 -5.24
C ILE A 65 6.22 5.28 -4.31
N ILE A 66 5.32 4.94 -3.38
CA ILE A 66 5.50 3.82 -2.46
C ILE A 66 5.53 2.49 -3.22
N LEU A 67 4.51 2.26 -4.06
CA LEU A 67 4.38 1.05 -4.85
C LEU A 67 5.56 0.88 -5.83
N GLU A 68 5.94 1.91 -6.58
CA GLU A 68 7.09 1.86 -7.49
C GLU A 68 8.38 1.50 -6.75
N SER A 69 8.59 2.07 -5.57
CA SER A 69 9.78 1.81 -4.76
C SER A 69 9.88 0.36 -4.29
N PHE A 70 8.75 -0.26 -3.94
CA PHE A 70 8.71 -1.66 -3.53
C PHE A 70 8.83 -2.62 -4.72
N TYR A 71 8.08 -2.35 -5.78
CA TYR A 71 7.82 -3.35 -6.82
C TYR A 71 8.65 -3.16 -8.08
N THR A 72 9.28 -2.01 -8.31
CA THR A 72 10.04 -1.78 -9.57
C THR A 72 11.56 -1.69 -9.36
N GLY A 73 12.02 -1.39 -8.15
CA GLY A 73 13.45 -1.33 -7.83
C GLY A 73 14.14 -0.18 -8.57
N SER A 74 15.34 -0.42 -9.12
CA SER A 74 16.12 0.61 -9.83
C SER A 74 15.84 0.69 -11.35
N ASN A 75 15.07 -0.24 -11.91
CA ASN A 75 14.81 -0.26 -13.34
C ASN A 75 13.69 0.72 -13.70
N LYS A 76 14.02 1.69 -14.57
CA LYS A 76 13.11 2.74 -15.03
C LYS A 76 12.39 2.40 -16.34
N SER A 77 12.73 1.29 -17.00
CA SER A 77 12.01 0.85 -18.20
C SER A 77 10.72 0.13 -17.81
N GLU A 78 9.65 0.37 -18.58
CA GLU A 78 8.40 -0.39 -18.49
C GLU A 78 7.77 -0.40 -17.09
N ILE A 79 7.88 0.72 -16.35
CA ILE A 79 7.43 0.82 -14.94
C ILE A 79 6.01 0.29 -14.76
N SER A 80 5.06 0.72 -15.61
CA SER A 80 3.67 0.24 -15.56
C SER A 80 3.55 -1.28 -15.65
N PHE A 81 4.24 -1.90 -16.61
CA PHE A 81 4.20 -3.34 -16.80
C PHE A 81 4.81 -4.08 -15.62
N ARG A 82 6.00 -3.66 -15.16
CA ARG A 82 6.70 -4.30 -14.04
C ARG A 82 5.93 -4.12 -12.73
N LEU A 83 5.36 -2.95 -12.51
CA LEU A 83 4.54 -2.65 -11.34
C LEU A 83 3.33 -3.59 -11.30
N SER A 84 2.55 -3.67 -12.37
CA SER A 84 1.41 -4.57 -12.48
C SER A 84 1.82 -6.04 -12.31
N LEU A 85 2.91 -6.46 -12.96
CA LEU A 85 3.40 -7.85 -12.92
C LEU A 85 3.91 -8.26 -11.54
N ASN A 86 4.42 -7.32 -10.74
CA ASN A 86 4.99 -7.61 -9.43
C ASN A 86 3.98 -7.46 -8.29
N ILE A 87 3.03 -6.52 -8.39
CA ILE A 87 1.95 -6.37 -7.41
C ILE A 87 0.94 -7.53 -7.49
N ALA A 88 0.51 -7.87 -8.71
CA ALA A 88 -0.54 -8.86 -8.92
C ALA A 88 -0.27 -10.24 -8.29
N PRO A 89 0.92 -10.86 -8.40
CA PRO A 89 1.19 -12.15 -7.75
C PRO A 89 1.45 -11.99 -6.25
N PHE A 90 1.86 -10.80 -5.80
CA PHE A 90 2.13 -10.55 -4.39
C PHE A 90 0.83 -10.41 -3.58
N LEU A 91 -0.23 -9.90 -4.19
CA LEU A 91 -1.55 -9.67 -3.56
C LEU A 91 -2.63 -10.65 -4.03
N GLY A 92 -2.47 -11.21 -5.23
CA GLY A 92 -3.43 -12.12 -5.86
C GLY A 92 -3.61 -13.42 -5.07
N LYS A 93 -4.86 -13.74 -4.70
CA LYS A 93 -5.19 -15.00 -3.98
C LYS A 93 -5.48 -16.16 -4.92
N ASN A 94 -5.84 -15.87 -6.16
CA ASN A 94 -6.13 -16.83 -7.23
C ASN A 94 -5.90 -16.18 -8.61
N LYS A 95 -6.09 -16.94 -9.68
CA LYS A 95 -5.82 -16.47 -11.05
C LYS A 95 -6.71 -15.30 -11.45
N GLU A 96 -8.00 -15.37 -11.14
CA GLU A 96 -8.98 -14.35 -11.49
C GLU A 96 -8.63 -13.01 -10.78
N ASN A 97 -8.30 -13.08 -9.49
CA ASN A 97 -7.88 -11.94 -8.70
C ASN A 97 -6.53 -11.36 -9.17
N PHE A 98 -5.59 -12.22 -9.60
CA PHE A 98 -4.35 -11.77 -10.23
C PHE A 98 -4.62 -10.92 -11.48
N GLU A 99 -5.45 -11.41 -12.41
CA GLU A 99 -5.74 -10.71 -13.66
C GLU A 99 -6.44 -9.37 -13.39
N GLU A 100 -7.34 -9.34 -12.41
CA GLU A 100 -8.02 -8.12 -11.99
C GLU A 100 -7.05 -7.06 -11.44
N ILE A 101 -6.18 -7.45 -10.49
CA ILE A 101 -5.19 -6.56 -9.87
C ILE A 101 -4.21 -6.05 -10.93
N TYR A 102 -3.73 -6.95 -11.80
CA TYR A 102 -2.80 -6.59 -12.88
C TYR A 102 -3.38 -5.50 -13.78
N GLN A 103 -4.62 -5.68 -14.25
CA GLN A 103 -5.27 -4.69 -15.11
C GLN A 103 -5.60 -3.40 -14.36
N PHE A 104 -6.05 -3.51 -13.11
CA PHE A 104 -6.35 -2.35 -12.28
C PHE A 104 -5.12 -1.45 -12.13
N ILE A 105 -3.98 -2.02 -11.72
CA ILE A 105 -2.73 -1.25 -11.57
C ILE A 105 -2.30 -0.61 -12.89
N LYS A 106 -2.47 -1.32 -14.01
CA LYS A 106 -2.10 -0.80 -15.33
C LYS A 106 -2.96 0.40 -15.73
N ASP A 107 -4.26 0.28 -15.52
CA ASP A 107 -5.23 1.32 -15.85
C ASP A 107 -5.03 2.56 -14.96
N VAL A 108 -4.83 2.37 -13.66
CA VAL A 108 -4.60 3.44 -12.70
C VAL A 108 -3.22 4.09 -12.90
N TYR A 109 -2.20 3.35 -13.29
CA TYR A 109 -0.90 3.93 -13.65
C TYR A 109 -1.04 4.95 -14.80
N SER A 110 -1.97 4.71 -15.75
CA SER A 110 -2.24 5.67 -16.84
C SER A 110 -2.83 7.00 -16.32
N ILE A 111 -3.61 6.95 -15.24
CA ILE A 111 -4.16 8.10 -14.54
C ILE A 111 -3.03 8.85 -13.85
N ARG A 112 -2.24 8.16 -13.02
CA ARG A 112 -1.05 8.71 -12.37
C ARG A 112 -0.12 9.40 -13.36
N SER A 113 0.17 8.75 -14.48
CA SER A 113 1.01 9.31 -15.54
C SER A 113 0.41 10.61 -16.08
N GLY A 114 -0.90 10.69 -16.24
CA GLY A 114 -1.58 11.92 -16.66
C GLY A 114 -1.47 13.04 -15.63
N ILE A 115 -1.64 12.72 -14.33
CA ILE A 115 -1.47 13.69 -13.23
C ILE A 115 -0.07 14.31 -13.26
N VAL A 116 0.98 13.48 -13.37
CA VAL A 116 2.39 13.95 -13.37
C VAL A 116 2.70 14.86 -14.55
N HIS A 117 2.14 14.57 -15.73
CA HIS A 117 2.41 15.36 -16.94
C HIS A 117 1.47 16.55 -17.13
N GLY A 118 0.48 16.72 -16.24
CA GLY A 118 -0.55 17.76 -16.40
C GLY A 118 -1.50 17.50 -17.56
N ASP A 119 -1.62 16.24 -18.00
CA ASP A 119 -2.60 15.85 -19.01
C ASP A 119 -4.03 15.91 -18.43
N GLU A 120 -5.05 15.80 -19.28
CA GLU A 120 -6.46 15.63 -18.88
C GLU A 120 -6.72 14.27 -18.20
N TRP A 121 -6.13 14.04 -17.02
CA TRP A 121 -6.22 12.81 -16.25
C TRP A 121 -7.67 12.46 -15.85
N GLU A 122 -8.52 13.46 -15.66
CA GLU A 122 -9.96 13.27 -15.37
C GLU A 122 -10.69 12.54 -16.49
N SER A 123 -10.30 12.77 -17.76
CA SER A 123 -10.84 12.04 -18.91
C SER A 123 -10.53 10.54 -18.83
N LYS A 124 -9.39 10.18 -18.20
CA LYS A 124 -8.96 8.79 -18.05
C LYS A 124 -9.82 8.05 -17.03
N LEU A 125 -10.36 8.74 -16.01
CA LEU A 125 -11.31 8.16 -15.04
C LEU A 125 -12.61 7.72 -15.71
N LYS A 126 -13.00 8.39 -16.80
CA LYS A 126 -14.26 8.11 -17.51
C LYS A 126 -14.15 6.96 -18.51
N LYS A 127 -12.96 6.39 -18.71
CA LYS A 127 -12.76 5.31 -19.69
C LYS A 127 -13.48 4.01 -19.25
N PRO A 128 -14.00 3.20 -20.19
CA PRO A 128 -14.75 1.99 -19.85
C PRO A 128 -14.00 0.99 -18.97
N ASN A 129 -12.69 0.84 -19.20
CA ASN A 129 -11.81 -0.02 -18.42
C ASN A 129 -11.64 0.45 -16.97
N ILE A 130 -11.78 1.75 -16.70
CA ILE A 130 -11.80 2.29 -15.33
C ILE A 130 -13.22 2.19 -14.75
N LYS A 131 -14.24 2.63 -15.52
CA LYS A 131 -15.64 2.62 -15.10
C LYS A 131 -16.12 1.26 -14.60
N LYS A 132 -15.62 0.16 -15.17
CA LYS A 132 -15.99 -1.20 -14.71
C LYS A 132 -15.66 -1.47 -13.24
N TYR A 133 -14.63 -0.82 -12.68
CA TYR A 133 -14.25 -0.96 -11.27
C TYR A 133 -15.14 -0.14 -10.33
N PHE A 134 -15.88 0.82 -10.87
CA PHE A 134 -16.57 1.86 -10.12
C PHE A 134 -18.00 2.09 -10.63
N SER A 135 -18.61 1.05 -11.21
CA SER A 135 -19.95 1.11 -11.83
C SER A 135 -21.07 1.44 -10.83
N PHE A 136 -20.77 1.34 -9.53
CA PHE A 136 -21.66 1.68 -8.42
C PHE A 136 -21.65 3.17 -8.03
N ILE A 137 -20.80 3.99 -8.65
CA ILE A 137 -20.66 5.42 -8.31
C ILE A 137 -21.58 6.27 -9.21
N GLU A 138 -22.40 7.13 -8.59
CA GLU A 138 -23.28 8.07 -9.31
C GLU A 138 -22.51 9.19 -10.03
N ASP A 139 -23.10 9.72 -11.10
CA ASP A 139 -22.43 10.67 -12.00
C ASP A 139 -22.17 12.06 -11.38
N SER A 140 -22.94 12.49 -10.36
CA SER A 140 -22.87 13.86 -9.81
C SER A 140 -21.51 14.21 -9.21
N ASP A 141 -20.81 13.22 -8.63
CA ASP A 141 -19.51 13.38 -7.96
C ASP A 141 -18.48 12.35 -8.46
N PHE A 142 -18.69 11.83 -9.68
CA PHE A 142 -17.95 10.69 -10.23
C PHE A 142 -16.44 10.82 -10.13
N ILE A 143 -15.87 11.98 -10.49
CA ILE A 143 -14.41 12.18 -10.47
C ILE A 143 -13.85 12.06 -9.05
N SER A 144 -14.45 12.76 -8.08
CA SER A 144 -13.99 12.74 -6.69
C SER A 144 -14.14 11.36 -6.07
N ASN A 145 -15.30 10.72 -6.27
CA ASN A 145 -15.60 9.40 -5.70
C ASN A 145 -14.73 8.31 -6.32
N VAL A 146 -14.48 8.35 -7.64
CA VAL A 146 -13.57 7.39 -8.29
C VAL A 146 -12.14 7.60 -7.80
N ALA A 147 -11.66 8.85 -7.72
CA ALA A 147 -10.32 9.13 -7.23
C ALA A 147 -10.14 8.66 -5.79
N GLU A 148 -11.13 8.88 -4.93
CA GLU A 148 -11.12 8.39 -3.54
C GLU A 148 -11.16 6.86 -3.48
N THR A 149 -11.95 6.21 -4.34
CA THR A 149 -11.99 4.74 -4.37
C THR A 149 -10.67 4.15 -4.87
N ILE A 150 -10.03 4.79 -5.86
CA ILE A 150 -8.68 4.43 -6.29
C ILE A 150 -7.71 4.52 -5.10
N PHE A 151 -7.74 5.64 -4.38
CA PHE A 151 -6.93 5.86 -3.20
C PHE A 151 -7.14 4.74 -2.16
N LEU A 152 -8.39 4.49 -1.75
CA LEU A 152 -8.68 3.44 -0.76
C LEU A 152 -8.18 2.06 -1.19
N ARG A 153 -8.36 1.71 -2.46
CA ARG A 153 -7.93 0.41 -2.99
C ARG A 153 -6.39 0.29 -3.10
N LEU A 154 -5.69 1.36 -3.47
CA LEU A 154 -4.22 1.39 -3.47
C LEU A 154 -3.67 1.34 -2.04
N LYS A 155 -4.33 2.02 -1.10
CA LYS A 155 -4.00 1.95 0.32
C LYS A 155 -4.09 0.54 0.87
N GLU A 156 -5.15 -0.22 0.57
CA GLU A 156 -5.26 -1.64 0.96
C GLU A 156 -4.05 -2.45 0.48
N TYR A 157 -3.59 -2.22 -0.74
CA TYR A 157 -2.42 -2.89 -1.30
C TYR A 157 -1.13 -2.51 -0.60
N ILE A 158 -0.96 -1.23 -0.25
CA ILE A 158 0.20 -0.75 0.51
C ILE A 158 0.19 -1.34 1.92
N ASP A 159 -0.96 -1.34 2.59
CA ASP A 159 -1.11 -1.88 3.95
C ASP A 159 -0.78 -3.38 3.98
N GLU A 160 -1.31 -4.17 3.04
CA GLU A 160 -0.94 -5.59 2.89
C GLU A 160 0.56 -5.78 2.62
N THR A 161 1.15 -4.90 1.81
CA THR A 161 2.60 -4.92 1.51
C THR A 161 3.43 -4.69 2.75
N ILE A 162 3.09 -3.65 3.52
CA ILE A 162 3.78 -3.31 4.76
C ILE A 162 3.65 -4.47 5.74
N LEU A 163 2.44 -5.02 5.96
CA LEU A 163 2.23 -6.14 6.88
C LEU A 163 3.05 -7.38 6.50
N LYS A 164 3.08 -7.75 5.22
CA LYS A 164 3.88 -8.89 4.75
C LYS A 164 5.39 -8.68 4.96
N ILE A 165 5.88 -7.46 4.73
CA ILE A 165 7.30 -7.12 4.97
C ILE A 165 7.64 -7.18 6.46
N LEU A 166 6.79 -6.61 7.31
CA LEU A 166 6.99 -6.64 8.76
C LEU A 166 7.01 -8.06 9.30
N ASN A 167 6.07 -8.90 8.87
CA ASN A 167 6.04 -10.31 9.25
C ASN A 167 7.33 -11.03 8.82
N TRP A 168 7.80 -10.79 7.59
CA TRP A 168 9.03 -11.39 7.09
C TRP A 168 10.29 -10.97 7.87
N GLU A 169 10.41 -9.69 8.26
CA GLU A 169 11.53 -9.23 9.09
C GLU A 169 11.45 -9.83 10.51
N ILE A 170 10.26 -9.94 11.09
CA ILE A 170 10.07 -10.59 12.39
C ILE A 170 10.45 -12.09 12.31
N GLU A 171 10.03 -12.79 11.27
CA GLU A 171 10.37 -14.21 11.06
C GLU A 171 11.88 -14.44 10.93
N LYS A 172 12.60 -13.54 10.25
CA LYS A 172 14.06 -13.61 10.17
C LYS A 172 14.73 -13.43 11.51
N GLU A 173 14.28 -12.47 12.31
CA GLU A 173 14.82 -12.25 13.65
C GLU A 173 14.59 -13.48 14.53
N ILE A 174 13.37 -14.03 14.53
CA ILE A 174 13.05 -15.26 15.26
C ILE A 174 13.95 -16.41 14.79
N SER A 175 14.03 -16.66 13.48
CA SER A 175 14.88 -17.73 12.92
C SER A 175 16.36 -17.55 13.30
N PHE A 176 16.85 -16.30 13.35
CA PHE A 176 18.19 -16.00 13.82
C PHE A 176 18.38 -16.34 15.31
N PHE A 177 17.42 -15.96 16.16
CA PHE A 177 17.43 -16.27 17.59
C PHE A 177 17.34 -17.79 17.85
N GLU A 178 16.47 -18.51 17.15
CA GLU A 178 16.34 -19.97 17.26
C GLU A 178 17.65 -20.67 16.87
N LYS A 179 18.31 -20.22 15.79
CA LYS A 179 19.63 -20.73 15.40
C LYS A 179 20.72 -20.41 16.41
N ALA A 180 20.66 -19.25 17.05
CA ALA A 180 21.67 -18.82 18.02
C ALA A 180 21.50 -19.50 19.40
N THR A 181 20.26 -19.87 19.77
CA THR A 181 19.93 -20.37 21.11
C THR A 181 19.58 -21.85 21.17
N GLY A 182 19.23 -22.48 20.04
CA GLY A 182 18.76 -23.85 19.96
C GLY A 182 17.33 -24.07 20.49
N LEU A 183 16.60 -23.00 20.79
CA LEU A 183 15.20 -23.03 21.21
C LEU A 183 14.29 -22.89 19.97
N ASP A 184 13.19 -23.64 19.92
CA ASP A 184 12.19 -23.58 18.83
C ASP A 184 10.93 -22.84 19.33
N PHE A 185 10.72 -21.62 18.81
CA PHE A 185 9.64 -20.72 19.19
C PHE A 185 8.47 -20.74 18.18
N ILE A 186 8.70 -21.19 16.95
CA ILE A 186 7.69 -21.22 15.87
C ILE A 186 6.55 -22.20 16.18
N ASN A 187 6.82 -23.30 16.91
CA ASN A 187 5.82 -24.33 17.22
C ASN A 187 4.73 -23.94 18.25
N HIS A 188 4.80 -22.75 18.87
CA HIS A 188 3.87 -22.36 19.96
C HIS A 188 2.86 -21.24 19.64
N ARG A 189 2.80 -20.72 18.40
CA ARG A 189 1.92 -19.56 18.07
C ARG A 189 0.65 -19.87 17.28
N PHE A 190 0.35 -21.13 16.98
CA PHE A 190 -0.91 -21.52 16.32
C PHE A 190 -1.61 -22.66 17.08
N HIS A 191 -2.25 -22.30 18.20
CA HIS A 191 -3.41 -23.00 18.73
C HIS A 191 -4.49 -21.98 19.10
#